data_AF-A0AAU5HCC5-F1
#
_entry.id   AF-A0AAU5HCC5-F1
#
_cell.length_a   1.000
_cell.length_b   1.000
_cell.length_c   1.000
_cell.angle_alpha   90.00
_cell.angle_beta   90.00
_cell.angle_gamma   90.00
#
_symmetry.space_group_name_H-M   'P 1'
#
loop_
_entity.id
_entity.type
_entity.pdbx_description
1 polymer ?
#
loop_
_entity_poly.entity_id
_entity_poly.type
_entity_poly.pdbx_seq_one_letter_code
_entity_poly.pdbx_strand_id
1 'polypeptide(L)'
;MTAQPLDSPTPPPSPTAGAQLRNRIAASRRADRWLPAWDREWAQALDTARETLTLTQVYDTIATWQRRLDTEPAVDAFFAGGCDSTDGIPLEDVLGPRR
;
A
#
# COMPACT_ATOMS: atom_id res chain seq x y z
N MET A 1 -25.89 29.99 1.31
CA MET A 1 -24.89 29.30 0.46
C MET A 1 -23.57 29.28 1.20
N THR A 2 -23.32 28.26 2.01
CA THR A 2 -22.10 28.13 2.82
C THR A 2 -21.06 27.34 2.04
N ALA A 3 -20.00 28.00 1.60
CA ALA A 3 -18.83 27.35 1.01
C ALA A 3 -18.08 26.61 2.13
N GLN A 4 -18.13 25.28 2.13
CA GLN A 4 -17.28 24.46 2.98
C GLN A 4 -15.85 24.52 2.41
N PRO A 5 -14.81 24.77 3.21
CA PRO A 5 -13.44 24.74 2.72
C PRO A 5 -13.16 23.32 2.21
N LEU A 6 -12.88 23.19 0.90
CA LEU A 6 -12.78 21.90 0.22
C LEU A 6 -11.49 21.11 0.51
N ASP A 7 -10.55 21.67 1.26
CA ASP A 7 -9.25 21.05 1.53
C ASP A 7 -8.80 21.42 2.94
N SER A 8 -9.21 20.62 3.91
CA SER A 8 -8.48 20.62 5.18
C SER A 8 -7.25 19.74 4.97
N PRO A 9 -6.03 20.28 5.10
CA PRO A 9 -4.83 19.49 4.90
C PRO A 9 -4.84 18.31 5.87
N THR A 10 -4.57 17.11 5.36
CA THR A 10 -4.47 15.91 6.19
C THR A 10 -3.46 16.16 7.30
N PRO A 11 -3.83 15.95 8.58
CA PRO A 11 -2.91 16.19 9.68
C PRO A 11 -1.66 15.31 9.51
N PRO A 12 -0.48 15.81 9.87
CA PRO A 12 0.74 15.02 9.78
C PRO A 12 0.60 13.74 10.64
N PRO A 13 1.20 12.62 10.22
CA PRO A 13 1.09 11.39 10.96
C PRO A 13 1.74 11.50 12.34
N SER A 14 1.15 10.79 13.32
CA SER A 14 1.69 10.72 14.68
C SER A 14 3.14 10.22 14.68
N PRO A 15 3.99 10.66 15.63
CA PRO A 15 5.33 10.09 15.84
C PRO A 15 5.33 8.57 16.02
N THR A 16 4.22 8.01 16.51
CA THR A 16 4.04 6.58 16.74
C THR A 16 3.51 5.81 15.52
N ALA A 17 3.21 6.50 14.41
CA ALA A 17 2.56 5.90 13.25
C ALA A 17 3.37 4.74 12.65
N GLY A 18 4.70 4.84 12.61
CA GLY A 18 5.56 3.75 12.13
C GLY A 18 5.45 2.48 12.97
N ALA A 19 5.45 2.61 14.31
CA ALA A 19 5.29 1.46 15.21
C ALA A 19 3.89 0.84 15.12
N GLN A 20 2.85 1.68 15.00
CA GLN A 20 1.47 1.22 14.80
C GLN A 20 1.32 0.47 13.47
N LEU A 21 1.93 0.98 12.40
CA LEU A 21 1.95 0.30 11.10
C LEU A 21 2.66 -1.04 11.19
N ARG A 22 3.83 -1.12 11.84
CA ARG A 22 4.55 -2.38 12.02
C ARG A 22 3.68 -3.44 12.71
N ASN A 23 2.94 -3.06 13.76
CA ASN A 23 2.01 -3.95 14.45
C ASN A 23 0.85 -4.40 13.54
N ARG A 24 0.31 -3.50 12.71
CA ARG A 24 -0.73 -3.85 11.72
C ARG A 24 -0.19 -4.83 10.67
N ILE A 25 1.03 -4.63 10.19
CA ILE A 25 1.67 -5.53 9.22
C ILE A 25 1.90 -6.90 9.85
N ALA A 26 2.34 -6.96 11.10
CA ALA A 26 2.51 -8.22 11.84
C ALA A 26 1.20 -9.01 11.99
N ALA A 27 0.05 -8.33 12.07
CA ALA A 27 -1.26 -8.96 12.13
C ALA A 27 -1.84 -9.35 10.75
N SER A 28 -1.20 -8.94 9.65
CA SER A 28 -1.67 -9.24 8.29
C SER A 28 -1.36 -10.68 7.87
N ARG A 29 -2.17 -11.26 6.97
CA ARG A 29 -1.93 -12.59 6.41
C ARG A 29 -0.63 -12.68 5.60
N ARG A 30 -0.10 -11.54 5.17
CA ARG A 30 1.12 -11.41 4.37
C ARG A 30 2.34 -11.02 5.20
N ALA A 31 2.26 -11.13 6.54
CA ALA A 31 3.30 -10.68 7.47
C ALA A 31 4.69 -11.20 7.09
N ASP A 32 4.85 -12.49 6.77
CA ASP A 32 6.15 -13.08 6.42
C ASP A 32 6.87 -12.36 5.28
N ARG A 33 6.11 -11.85 4.30
CA ARG A 33 6.65 -11.11 3.17
C ARG A 33 6.76 -9.61 3.48
N TRP A 34 5.78 -9.06 4.19
CA TRP A 34 5.62 -7.63 4.35
C TRP A 34 6.43 -7.04 5.50
N LEU A 35 6.64 -7.78 6.58
CA LEU A 35 7.44 -7.30 7.71
C LEU A 35 8.90 -6.98 7.31
N PRO A 36 9.63 -7.87 6.61
CA PRO A 36 11.00 -7.59 6.20
C PRO A 36 11.10 -6.43 5.20
N ALA A 37 10.12 -6.31 4.31
CA ALA A 37 10.05 -5.21 3.35
C ALA A 37 9.81 -3.87 4.04
N TRP A 38 8.87 -3.82 5.00
CA TRP A 38 8.61 -2.64 5.82
C TRP A 38 9.83 -2.23 6.61
N ASP A 39 10.47 -3.14 7.35
CA ASP A 39 11.63 -2.81 8.20
C ASP A 39 12.78 -2.22 7.35
N ARG A 40 12.99 -2.73 6.13
CA ARG A 40 13.99 -2.18 5.19
C ARG A 40 13.60 -0.79 4.68
N GLU A 41 12.39 -0.63 4.13
CA GLU A 41 11.93 0.65 3.57
C GLU A 41 11.86 1.74 4.64
N TRP A 42 11.42 1.38 5.85
CA TRP A 42 11.35 2.26 7.00
C TRP A 42 12.73 2.72 7.47
N ALA A 43 13.70 1.81 7.56
CA ALA A 43 15.08 2.16 7.89
C ALA A 43 15.68 3.13 6.85
N GLN A 44 15.46 2.86 5.56
CA GLN A 44 15.92 3.72 4.48
C GLN A 44 15.27 5.11 4.53
N ALA A 45 13.95 5.20 4.75
CA ALA A 45 13.26 6.48 4.84
C ALA A 45 13.79 7.34 6.00
N LEU A 46 14.08 6.73 7.15
CA LEU A 46 14.67 7.42 8.30
C LEU A 46 16.11 7.87 8.02
N ASP A 47 16.89 7.08 7.30
CA ASP A 47 18.25 7.42 6.91
C ASP A 47 18.26 8.63 5.96
N THR A 48 17.46 8.57 4.89
CA THR A 48 17.26 9.70 3.96
C THR A 48 16.78 10.95 4.69
N ALA A 49 15.89 10.81 5.67
CA ALA A 49 15.42 11.95 6.46
C ALA A 49 16.53 12.60 7.29
N ARG A 50 17.49 11.82 7.79
CA ARG A 50 18.67 12.36 8.51
C ARG A 50 19.64 13.05 7.56
N GLU A 51 19.85 12.49 6.37
CA GLU A 51 20.76 13.07 5.36
C GLU A 51 20.22 14.38 4.78
N THR A 52 18.92 14.41 4.48
CA THR A 52 18.25 15.54 3.80
C THR A 52 17.58 16.52 4.77
N LEU A 53 17.54 16.18 6.06
CA LEU A 53 16.86 16.94 7.12
C LEU A 53 15.37 17.22 6.83
N THR A 54 14.70 16.34 6.09
CA THR A 54 13.26 16.41 5.79
C THR A 54 12.54 15.10 6.09
N LEU A 55 11.26 15.19 6.49
CA LEU A 55 10.40 14.04 6.78
C LEU A 55 9.54 13.59 5.60
N THR A 56 9.70 14.19 4.41
CA THR A 56 8.88 13.86 3.22
C THR A 56 8.85 12.35 2.95
N GLN A 57 10.01 11.70 2.85
CA GLN A 57 10.09 10.25 2.59
C GLN A 57 9.49 9.40 3.72
N VAL A 58 9.60 9.84 4.97
CA VAL A 58 8.99 9.17 6.11
C VAL A 58 7.46 9.19 6.00
N TYR A 59 6.89 10.35 5.65
CA TYR A 59 5.45 10.50 5.47
C TYR A 59 4.92 9.74 4.25
N ASP A 60 5.64 9.77 3.13
CA ASP A 60 5.28 9.01 1.93
C ASP A 60 5.31 7.49 2.19
N THR A 61 6.30 7.02 2.93
CA THR A 61 6.40 5.62 3.33
C THR A 61 5.21 5.21 4.20
N ILE A 62 4.85 6.01 5.21
CA ILE A 62 3.67 5.77 6.06
C ILE A 62 2.41 5.71 5.21
N ALA A 63 2.17 6.71 4.35
CA ALA A 63 0.96 6.79 3.53
C ALA A 63 0.84 5.61 2.54
N THR A 64 1.97 5.19 1.95
CA THR A 64 2.02 4.06 1.03
C THR A 64 1.65 2.75 1.73
N TRP A 65 2.23 2.50 2.90
CA TRP A 65 1.96 1.28 3.66
C TRP A 65 0.57 1.24 4.29
N GLN A 66 0.04 2.38 4.74
CA GLN A 66 -1.36 2.50 5.13
C GLN A 66 -2.28 2.07 3.99
N ARG A 67 -2.10 2.67 2.80
CA ARG A 67 -2.92 2.34 1.63
C ARG A 67 -2.82 0.87 1.23
N ARG A 68 -1.62 0.28 1.29
CA ARG A 68 -1.43 -1.15 1.01
C ARG A 68 -2.22 -2.04 1.97
N LEU A 69 -2.18 -1.73 3.27
CA LEU A 69 -2.92 -2.48 4.29
C LEU A 69 -4.44 -2.30 4.16
N ASP A 70 -4.89 -1.08 3.84
CA ASP A 70 -6.32 -0.78 3.71
C ASP A 70 -6.93 -1.45 2.47
N THR A 71 -6.15 -1.61 1.40
CA THR A 71 -6.57 -2.27 0.15
C THR A 71 -6.46 -3.80 0.21
N GLU A 72 -5.69 -4.36 1.15
CA GLU A 72 -5.43 -5.81 1.24
C GLU A 72 -6.70 -6.68 1.28
N PRO A 73 -7.73 -6.36 2.08
CA PRO A 73 -8.96 -7.16 2.11
C PRO A 73 -9.74 -7.12 0.79
N ALA A 74 -9.71 -5.97 0.09
CA ALA A 74 -10.38 -5.83 -1.20
C ALA A 74 -9.69 -6.67 -2.29
N VAL A 75 -8.36 -6.72 -2.27
CA VAL A 75 -7.57 -7.59 -3.16
C VAL A 75 -7.83 -9.06 -2.86
N ASP A 76 -7.91 -9.43 -1.58
CA ASP A 76 -8.25 -10.81 -1.18
C ASP A 76 -9.65 -11.20 -1.64
N ALA A 77 -10.65 -10.32 -1.46
CA ALA A 77 -12.01 -10.56 -1.92
C ALA A 77 -12.08 -10.69 -3.45
N PHE A 78 -11.29 -9.91 -4.18
CA PHE A 78 -11.18 -10.00 -5.64
C PHE A 78 -10.65 -11.37 -6.10
N PHE A 79 -9.57 -11.87 -5.50
CA PHE A 79 -9.04 -13.20 -5.81
C PHE A 79 -9.99 -14.32 -5.38
N ALA A 80 -10.61 -14.20 -4.20
CA ALA A 80 -11.60 -15.16 -3.73
C ALA A 80 -12.87 -15.18 -4.61
N GLY A 81 -13.19 -14.08 -5.28
CA GLY A 81 -14.29 -13.95 -6.22
C GLY A 81 -14.07 -14.63 -7.58
N GLY A 82 -12.98 -15.36 -7.76
CA GLY A 82 -12.71 -16.13 -8.99
C GLY A 82 -12.04 -15.33 -10.10
N CYS A 83 -11.65 -14.08 -9.87
CA CYS A 83 -10.68 -13.37 -10.73
C CYS A 83 -9.26 -13.83 -10.40
N ASP A 84 -9.03 -15.14 -10.45
CA ASP A 84 -7.69 -15.68 -10.57
C ASP A 84 -7.23 -15.39 -12.01
N SER A 85 -6.13 -14.64 -12.19
CA SER A 85 -5.57 -14.36 -13.52
C SER A 85 -5.10 -15.63 -14.24
N THR A 86 -5.22 -16.79 -13.59
CA THR A 86 -4.95 -18.11 -14.15
C THR A 86 -6.00 -18.53 -15.20
N ASP A 87 -7.24 -18.03 -15.15
CA ASP A 87 -8.26 -18.24 -16.20
C ASP A 87 -8.17 -17.16 -17.30
N GLY A 88 -6.96 -16.91 -17.80
CA GLY A 88 -6.81 -16.13 -19.02
C GLY A 88 -7.41 -16.91 -20.19
N ILE A 89 -8.42 -16.35 -20.87
CA ILE A 89 -8.88 -16.91 -22.15
C ILE A 89 -7.71 -16.81 -23.15
N PRO A 90 -7.31 -17.91 -23.81
CA PRO A 90 -6.27 -17.88 -24.83
C PRO A 90 -6.60 -16.83 -25.89
N LEU A 91 -5.62 -16.02 -26.30
CA LEU A 91 -5.84 -14.93 -27.27
C LEU A 91 -6.37 -15.48 -28.62
N GLU A 92 -6.02 -16.72 -28.94
CA GLU A 92 -6.51 -17.50 -30.08
C GLU A 92 -8.01 -17.81 -30.03
N ASP A 93 -8.62 -17.96 -28.85
CA ASP A 93 -10.07 -18.12 -28.69
C ASP A 93 -10.82 -16.79 -28.90
N VAL A 94 -10.17 -15.66 -28.64
CA VAL A 94 -10.75 -14.31 -28.83
C VAL A 94 -10.59 -13.84 -30.28
N LEU A 95 -9.47 -14.14 -30.92
CA LEU A 95 -9.16 -13.64 -32.26
C LEU A 95 -9.63 -14.58 -33.39
N GLY A 96 -10.01 -15.82 -33.08
CA GLY A 96 -10.29 -16.85 -34.07
C GLY A 96 -9.05 -17.23 -34.90
N PRO A 97 -9.10 -18.34 -35.67
CA PRO A 97 -7.98 -18.70 -36.54
C PRO A 97 -7.78 -17.58 -37.58
N ARG A 98 -6.60 -16.96 -37.55
CA ARG A 98 -6.17 -16.01 -38.60
C ARG A 98 -6.24 -16.74 -39.93
N ARG A 99 -7.17 -16.30 -40.77
CA ARG A 99 -7.35 -16.78 -42.13
C ARG A 99 -6.45 -16.01 -43.09
#